data_AF-A0A089ZF02-F1
#
_entry.id   AF-A0A089ZF02-F1
#
_cell.length_a   1.000
_cell.length_b   1.000
_cell.length_c   1.000
_cell.angle_alpha   90.00
_cell.angle_beta   90.00
_cell.angle_gamma   90.00
#
_symmetry.space_group_name_H-M   'P 1'
#
loop_
_entity.id
_entity.type
_entity.pdbx_description
1 polymer ?
#
loop_
_entity_poly.entity_id
_entity_poly.type
_entity_poly.pdbx_seq_one_letter_code
_entity_poly.pdbx_strand_id
1 'polypeptide(L)'
;MLNIGGRVKLNIWNFVYFIVSITLFSRFFDFLSSGNPSYLVVGSTGIVMILLIFSKSKHFIKLFMLTLIGLILLSVLIITYTYLFKPIYASSYAFYYAIGAILLYIICLALVYLREYPKLSEERLKD
;
A
#
# COMPACT_ATOMS: atom_id res chain seq x y z
N MET A 1 -2.14 11.74 -28.07
CA MET A 1 -2.57 10.55 -27.30
C MET A 1 -1.36 9.66 -27.11
N LEU A 2 -0.78 9.60 -25.91
CA LEU A 2 0.28 8.66 -25.58
C LEU A 2 -0.36 7.28 -25.34
N ASN A 3 -0.17 6.37 -26.30
CA ASN A 3 -0.74 5.03 -26.30
C ASN A 3 0.32 4.03 -25.82
N ILE A 4 0.37 3.79 -24.52
CA ILE A 4 1.15 2.70 -23.93
C ILE A 4 0.23 1.47 -23.86
N GLY A 5 0.70 0.36 -24.45
CA GLY A 5 -0.07 -0.86 -24.70
C GLY A 5 -0.80 -1.39 -23.47
N GLY A 6 -2.08 -1.77 -23.68
CA GLY A 6 -2.99 -2.23 -22.62
C GLY A 6 -3.80 -1.07 -22.02
N ARG A 7 -4.62 -0.43 -22.87
CA ARG A 7 -5.24 0.91 -22.67
C ARG A 7 -5.87 1.15 -21.29
N VAL A 8 -5.06 1.63 -20.34
CA VAL A 8 -5.55 2.58 -19.33
C VAL A 8 -5.97 3.82 -20.12
N LYS A 9 -7.26 3.97 -20.43
CA LYS A 9 -7.78 5.23 -20.95
C LYS A 9 -7.55 6.28 -19.87
N LEU A 10 -6.56 7.15 -20.07
CA LEU A 10 -6.29 8.27 -19.19
C LEU A 10 -7.50 9.23 -19.25
N ASN A 11 -8.46 9.03 -18.35
CA ASN A 11 -9.53 9.98 -18.12
C ASN A 11 -8.99 11.11 -17.23
N ILE A 12 -9.56 12.30 -17.34
CA ILE A 12 -9.24 13.45 -16.46
C ILE A 12 -9.28 13.05 -14.98
N TRP A 13 -10.21 12.18 -14.60
CA TRP A 13 -10.29 11.63 -13.25
C TRP A 13 -9.07 10.79 -12.88
N ASN A 14 -8.56 9.92 -13.77
CA ASN A 14 -7.35 9.13 -13.49
C ASN A 14 -6.11 10.03 -13.34
N PHE A 15 -6.07 11.13 -14.08
CA PHE A 15 -5.01 12.14 -13.95
C PHE A 15 -5.09 12.89 -12.61
N VAL A 16 -6.29 13.32 -12.20
CA VAL A 16 -6.52 13.92 -10.87
C VAL A 16 -6.16 12.93 -9.77
N TYR A 17 -6.60 11.68 -9.87
CA TYR A 17 -6.23 10.61 -8.93
C TYR A 17 -4.71 10.45 -8.86
N PHE A 18 -4.01 10.45 -10.00
CA PHE A 18 -2.55 10.31 -10.03
C PHE A 18 -1.84 11.46 -9.32
N ILE A 19 -2.23 12.72 -9.58
CA ILE A 19 -1.65 13.89 -8.91
C ILE A 19 -1.84 13.80 -7.40
N VAL A 20 -3.07 13.56 -6.95
CA VAL A 20 -3.39 13.43 -5.52
C VAL A 20 -2.61 12.28 -4.89
N SER A 21 -2.48 11.16 -5.60
CA SER A 21 -1.76 10.00 -5.09
C SER A 21 -0.27 10.25 -4.90
N ILE A 22 0.36 11.01 -5.80
CA ILE A 22 1.77 11.39 -5.65
C ILE A 22 1.96 12.28 -4.42
N THR A 23 1.07 13.26 -4.20
CA THR A 23 1.13 14.14 -3.03
C THR A 23 0.93 13.39 -1.72
N LEU A 24 0.06 12.38 -1.71
CA LEU A 24 -0.12 11.51 -0.55
C LEU A 24 1.09 10.60 -0.36
N PHE A 25 1.60 10.00 -1.43
CA PHE A 25 2.78 9.14 -1.41
C PHE A 25 4.03 9.86 -0.88
N SER A 26 4.23 11.14 -1.22
CA SER A 26 5.40 11.88 -0.71
C SER A 26 5.41 11.99 0.82
N ARG A 27 4.23 11.98 1.47
CA ARG A 27 4.13 11.92 2.94
C ARG A 27 4.75 10.67 3.53
N PHE A 28 4.84 9.58 2.77
CA PHE A 28 5.54 8.38 3.23
C PHE A 28 7.00 8.68 3.63
N PHE A 29 7.67 9.58 2.91
CA PHE A 29 9.05 9.98 3.22
C PHE A 29 9.14 10.94 4.41
N ASP A 30 8.09 11.75 4.65
CA ASP A 30 8.01 12.62 5.84
C ASP A 30 7.98 11.82 7.15
N PHE A 31 7.61 10.53 7.11
CA PHE A 31 7.71 9.66 8.27
C PHE A 31 9.17 9.51 8.74
N LEU A 32 10.13 9.37 7.81
CA LEU A 32 11.54 9.13 8.15
C LEU A 32 12.16 10.30 8.93
N SER A 33 11.73 11.53 8.64
CA SER A 33 12.20 12.73 9.31
C SER A 33 11.45 12.97 10.62
N SER A 34 10.12 12.85 10.61
CA SER A 34 9.25 13.26 11.73
C SER A 34 8.93 12.17 12.76
N GLY A 35 9.00 10.89 12.38
CA GLY A 35 8.55 9.75 13.20
C GLY A 35 7.04 9.70 13.44
N ASN A 36 6.23 10.52 12.76
CA ASN A 36 4.78 10.56 12.96
C ASN A 36 4.07 9.47 12.14
N PRO A 37 3.46 8.45 12.77
CA PRO A 37 2.89 7.30 12.09
C PRO A 37 1.66 7.61 11.22
N SER A 38 1.04 8.78 11.39
CA SER A 38 -0.03 9.23 10.47
C SER A 38 0.49 9.35 9.03
N TYR A 39 1.75 9.73 8.85
CA TYR A 39 2.38 9.85 7.53
C TYR A 39 2.62 8.50 6.86
N LEU A 40 2.81 7.43 7.63
CA LEU A 40 2.89 6.06 7.13
C LEU A 40 1.54 5.65 6.50
N VAL A 41 0.43 5.94 7.20
CA VAL A 41 -0.92 5.65 6.71
C VAL A 41 -1.26 6.50 5.49
N VAL A 42 -1.05 7.81 5.56
CA VAL A 42 -1.32 8.74 4.45
C VAL A 42 -0.44 8.44 3.23
N GLY A 43 0.81 8.06 3.44
CA GLY A 43 1.70 7.60 2.38
C GLY A 43 1.21 6.32 1.71
N SER A 44 0.77 5.35 2.52
CA SER A 44 0.24 4.06 2.03
C SER A 44 -1.03 4.22 1.20
N THR A 45 -1.91 5.16 1.53
CA THR A 45 -3.12 5.43 0.73
C THR A 45 -2.75 5.98 -0.64
N GLY A 46 -1.73 6.83 -0.74
CA GLY A 46 -1.19 7.27 -2.03
C GLY A 46 -0.72 6.10 -2.91
N ILE A 47 0.02 5.15 -2.32
CA ILE A 47 0.49 3.94 -3.02
C ILE A 47 -0.69 3.10 -3.53
N VAL A 48 -1.69 2.87 -2.67
CA VAL A 48 -2.90 2.11 -3.04
C VAL A 48 -3.68 2.81 -4.15
N MET A 49 -3.81 4.14 -4.10
CA MET A 49 -4.50 4.91 -5.15
C MET A 49 -3.76 4.83 -6.50
N ILE A 50 -2.42 4.84 -6.52
CA ILE A 50 -1.64 4.60 -7.75
C ILE A 50 -1.95 3.20 -8.31
N LEU A 51 -1.99 2.18 -7.45
CA LEU A 51 -2.32 0.82 -7.88
C LEU A 51 -3.73 0.71 -8.48
N LEU A 52 -4.71 1.40 -7.90
CA LEU A 52 -6.09 1.37 -8.39
C LEU A 52 -6.25 1.93 -9.81
N ILE A 53 -5.35 2.81 -10.25
CA ILE A 53 -5.30 3.27 -11.66
C ILE A 53 -5.07 2.08 -12.61
N PHE A 54 -4.30 1.09 -12.16
CA PHE A 54 -4.00 -0.15 -12.91
C PHE A 54 -4.95 -1.31 -12.59
N SER A 55 -6.10 -1.04 -11.96
CA SER A 55 -7.10 -2.05 -11.57
C SER A 55 -7.59 -2.95 -12.69
N LYS A 56 -7.54 -2.47 -13.94
CA LYS A 56 -7.94 -3.24 -15.14
C LYS A 56 -6.84 -4.16 -15.69
N SER A 57 -5.64 -4.12 -15.13
CA SER A 57 -4.54 -4.99 -15.57
C SER A 57 -4.83 -6.45 -15.23
N LYS A 58 -4.50 -7.36 -16.15
CA LYS A 58 -4.60 -8.81 -15.92
C LYS A 58 -3.77 -9.26 -14.71
N HIS A 59 -2.70 -8.54 -14.38
CA HIS A 59 -1.82 -8.82 -13.24
C HIS A 59 -2.13 -7.99 -12.01
N PHE A 60 -3.24 -7.24 -11.99
CA PHE A 60 -3.57 -6.30 -10.91
C PHE A 60 -3.57 -6.97 -9.54
N ILE A 61 -4.22 -8.13 -9.39
CA ILE A 61 -4.33 -8.82 -8.10
C ILE A 61 -2.96 -9.26 -7.57
N LYS A 62 -2.11 -9.80 -8.45
CA LYS A 62 -0.74 -10.20 -8.09
C LYS A 62 0.08 -8.99 -7.65
N LEU A 63 -0.02 -7.89 -8.38
CA LEU A 63 0.64 -6.62 -8.03
C LEU A 63 0.11 -6.08 -6.70
N PHE A 64 -1.21 -6.07 -6.49
CA PHE A 64 -1.85 -5.59 -5.27
C PHE A 64 -1.40 -6.38 -4.03
N MET A 65 -1.38 -7.71 -4.12
CA MET A 65 -0.88 -8.59 -3.06
C MET A 65 0.60 -8.33 -2.74
N LEU A 66 1.44 -8.21 -3.78
CA LEU A 66 2.86 -7.90 -3.62
C LEU A 66 3.06 -6.54 -2.92
N THR A 67 2.29 -5.53 -3.32
CA THR A 67 2.36 -4.21 -2.70
C THR A 67 1.90 -4.24 -1.25
N LEU A 68 0.83 -4.95 -0.90
CA LEU A 68 0.40 -5.10 0.49
C LEU A 68 1.47 -5.78 1.34
N ILE A 69 2.10 -6.85 0.85
CA ILE A 69 3.22 -7.52 1.53
C ILE A 69 4.39 -6.54 1.71
N GLY A 70 4.75 -5.81 0.65
CA GLY A 70 5.80 -4.80 0.70
C GLY A 70 5.50 -3.69 1.71
N LEU A 71 4.26 -3.21 1.78
CA LEU A 71 3.81 -2.22 2.75
C LEU A 71 3.89 -2.74 4.18
N ILE A 72 3.50 -3.99 4.43
CA ILE A 72 3.62 -4.63 5.75
C ILE A 72 5.09 -4.69 6.16
N LEU A 73 5.95 -5.27 5.31
CA LEU A 73 7.38 -5.43 5.61
C LEU A 73 8.06 -4.08 5.85
N LEU A 74 7.79 -3.11 4.98
CA LEU A 74 8.36 -1.77 5.07
C LEU A 74 7.87 -1.06 6.33
N SER A 75 6.57 -1.14 6.66
CA SER A 75 6.01 -0.53 7.86
C SER A 75 6.61 -1.14 9.13
N VAL A 76 6.72 -2.47 9.19
CA VAL A 76 7.35 -3.18 10.32
C VAL A 76 8.80 -2.73 10.48
N LEU A 77 9.58 -2.73 9.39
CA LEU A 77 10.99 -2.32 9.43
C LEU A 77 11.14 -0.88 9.92
N ILE A 78 10.32 0.02 9.40
CA ILE A 78 10.32 1.45 9.74
C ILE A 78 9.93 1.66 11.21
N ILE A 79 8.89 0.98 11.70
CA ILE A 79 8.46 1.05 13.11
C ILE A 79 9.57 0.49 14.01
N THR A 80 10.11 -0.69 13.70
CA THR A 80 11.23 -1.25 14.47
C THR A 80 12.40 -0.27 14.49
N TYR A 81 12.78 0.32 13.36
CA TYR A 81 13.84 1.33 13.33
C TYR A 81 13.53 2.55 14.21
N THR A 82 12.34 3.13 14.09
CA THR A 82 11.95 4.32 14.86
C THR A 82 11.92 4.07 16.36
N TYR A 83 11.38 2.94 16.81
CA TYR A 83 11.25 2.64 18.24
C TYR A 83 12.50 2.04 18.87
N LEU A 84 13.35 1.34 18.09
CA LEU A 84 14.59 0.73 18.59
C LEU A 84 15.76 1.73 18.63
N PHE A 85 15.83 2.68 17.68
CA PHE A 85 16.94 3.64 17.58
C PHE A 85 16.58 5.09 17.94
N LYS A 86 15.29 5.42 18.05
CA LYS A 86 14.80 6.76 18.43
C LYS A 86 13.86 6.71 19.66
N PRO A 87 14.31 6.18 20.82
CA PRO A 87 13.44 5.95 21.98
C PRO A 87 12.89 7.24 22.64
N ILE A 88 13.36 8.42 22.27
CA ILE A 88 13.13 9.67 23.02
C ILE A 88 11.86 10.44 22.58
N TYR A 89 11.21 10.12 21.44
CA TYR A 89 10.21 11.03 20.85
C TYR A 89 8.84 10.44 20.50
N ALA A 90 8.63 9.14 20.64
CA ALA A 90 7.35 8.54 20.25
C ALA A 90 6.46 8.30 21.48
N SER A 91 5.36 9.06 21.58
CA SER A 91 4.35 8.77 22.59
C SER A 91 3.77 7.38 22.38
N SER A 92 3.38 6.71 23.46
CA SER A 92 2.72 5.39 23.43
C SER A 92 1.55 5.33 22.44
N TYR A 93 0.84 6.45 22.24
CA TYR A 93 -0.23 6.57 21.24
C TYR A 93 0.26 6.37 19.79
N ALA A 94 1.41 6.94 19.43
CA ALA A 94 1.99 6.79 18.09
C ALA A 94 2.36 5.32 17.80
N PHE A 95 2.75 4.58 18.83
CA PHE A 95 3.09 3.17 18.69
C PHE A 95 1.86 2.31 18.37
N TYR A 96 0.79 2.48 19.15
CA TYR A 96 -0.46 1.76 18.92
C TYR A 96 -1.11 2.12 17.58
N TYR A 97 -1.01 3.38 17.15
CA TYR A 97 -1.50 3.80 15.84
C TYR A 97 -0.77 3.09 14.70
N ALA A 98 0.56 2.97 14.79
CA ALA A 98 1.38 2.31 13.77
C ALA A 98 1.09 0.79 13.71
N ILE A 99 0.88 0.14 14.85
CA ILE A 99 0.44 -1.27 14.92
C ILE A 99 -0.95 -1.43 14.29
N GLY A 100 -1.89 -0.51 14.57
CA GLY A 100 -3.22 -0.51 13.95
C GLY A 100 -3.16 -0.45 12.43
N ALA A 101 -2.26 0.36 11.87
CA ALA A 101 -2.04 0.43 10.42
C ALA A 101 -1.55 -0.92 9.84
N ILE A 102 -0.61 -1.58 10.50
CA ILE A 102 -0.14 -2.92 10.09
C ILE A 102 -1.27 -3.95 10.12
N LEU A 103 -2.05 -3.98 11.21
CA LEU A 103 -3.21 -4.88 11.34
C LEU A 103 -4.20 -4.69 10.19
N LEU A 104 -4.46 -3.43 9.80
CA LEU A 104 -5.34 -3.12 8.67
C LEU A 104 -4.78 -3.67 7.35
N TYR A 105 -3.48 -3.55 7.09
CA TYR A 105 -2.86 -4.13 5.91
C TYR A 105 -2.93 -5.67 5.89
N ILE A 106 -2.73 -6.31 7.05
CA ILE A 106 -2.84 -7.78 7.19
C ILE A 106 -4.27 -8.24 6.93
N ILE A 107 -5.28 -7.56 7.50
CA ILE A 107 -6.69 -7.86 7.24
C ILE A 107 -7.01 -7.69 5.76
N CYS A 108 -6.55 -6.60 5.14
CA CYS A 108 -6.76 -6.35 3.71
C CYS A 108 -6.14 -7.46 2.86
N LEU A 109 -4.90 -7.87 3.17
CA LEU A 109 -4.22 -8.97 2.49
C LEU A 109 -4.99 -10.30 2.66
N ALA A 110 -5.43 -10.61 3.88
CA ALA A 110 -6.20 -11.83 4.17
C ALA A 110 -7.51 -11.87 3.40
N LEU A 111 -8.23 -10.74 3.31
CA LEU A 111 -9.48 -10.64 2.55
C LEU A 111 -9.25 -10.85 1.04
N VAL A 112 -8.20 -10.24 0.48
CA VAL A 112 -7.85 -10.44 -0.94
C VAL A 112 -7.45 -11.88 -1.19
N TYR A 113 -6.64 -12.46 -0.30
CA TYR A 113 -6.22 -13.86 -0.41
C TYR A 113 -7.42 -14.80 -0.36
N LEU A 114 -8.31 -14.67 0.63
CA LEU A 114 -9.51 -15.51 0.76
C LEU A 114 -10.44 -15.39 -0.46
N ARG A 115 -10.58 -14.20 -1.04
CA ARG A 115 -11.40 -13.98 -2.24
C ARG A 115 -10.83 -14.66 -3.48
N GLU A 116 -9.50 -14.68 -3.62
CA GLU A 116 -8.83 -15.16 -4.83
C GLU A 116 -8.32 -16.60 -4.69
N TYR A 117 -8.26 -17.14 -3.47
CA TYR A 117 -7.88 -18.52 -3.16
C TYR A 117 -8.67 -19.57 -3.96
N PRO A 118 -10.01 -19.47 -4.11
CA PRO A 118 -10.78 -20.45 -4.89
C PRO A 118 -10.32 -20.50 -6.35
N LYS A 119 -10.06 -19.34 -6.97
CA LYS A 119 -9.63 -19.25 -8.37
C LYS A 119 -8.19 -19.75 -8.57
N LEU A 120 -7.31 -19.45 -7.63
CA LEU A 120 -5.93 -19.97 -7.59
C LEU A 120 -5.85 -21.49 -7.37
N SER A 121 -6.85 -22.08 -6.71
CA SER A 121 -6.94 -23.53 -6.52
C SER A 121 -7.46 -24.26 -7.77
N GLU A 122 -8.37 -23.64 -8.53
CA GLU A 122 -8.90 -24.20 -9.78
C GLU A 122 -7.89 -24.17 -10.93
N GLU A 123 -7.04 -23.14 -11.02
CA GLU A 123 -5.92 -23.11 -12.00
C GLU A 123 -4.90 -24.22 -11.72
N ARG A 124 -4.61 -24.51 -10.44
CA ARG A 124 -3.69 -25.59 -10.04
C ARG A 124 -4.21 -27.01 -10.25
N LEU A 125 -5.52 -27.18 -10.46
CA LEU A 125 -6.14 -28.48 -10.76
C LEU A 125 -6.20 -28.78 -12.26
N LYS A 126 -5.82 -27.82 -13.11
CA LYS A 126 -5.80 -27.95 -14.58
C LYS A 126 -4.40 -28.14 -15.17
N ASP A 127 -3.37 -28.04 -14.33
CA ASP A 127 -1.98 -28.42 -14.62
C ASP A 127 -1.70 -29.84 -14.10
#